data_AF-A0A7M7QHJ7-F1
#
_entry.id   AF-A0A7M7QHJ7-F1
#
_cell.length_a   1.000
_cell.length_b   1.000
_cell.length_c   1.000
_cell.angle_alpha   90.00
_cell.angle_beta   90.00
_cell.angle_gamma   90.00
#
_symmetry.space_group_name_H-M   'P 1'
#
loop_
_entity.id
_entity.type
_entity.pdbx_description
1 polymer ?
#
loop_
_entity_poly.entity_id
_entity_poly.type
_entity_poly.pdbx_seq_one_letter_code
_entity_poly.pdbx_strand_id
1 'polypeptide(L)'
;MYSYMEQAVAVLHAQNQLLSRHPNANLYANLAQFVELDGYYLESEPCLVCNNPEVPMSTIKLSSIKVDSKFTTTTQIIKLVGSHTISRITLRIGDLKRTKMVRSINVFYNNRTVQAVVELKNKPAMWHKAKKVTLVQGQTEVKMEFPLPIVACNLMIEYSDFYENIQASSETLQCPRCSASVPANPGVCANCGENVFQCHKCRAINYDEKDPFLCHACGFCKYAKFDYTLTGRPCCAVDPIESDEDRKKTVVTINTLLEKADRVYKTLIANKPTLEMLLVKISEHRLDRSLDDGVTTQTTTGSTQVNRAIQLLAQKYCGECKISFEELSKIIQRVLACRRELVAYDRNQRGQGTIQYQRASCVSDCTEKNTSPANPPVGRCYGCASSATEHCLTLLRALATNSAAREVLCKQGLIQELVEHNLRRGTIQVQEEVRQLLCLVTRDNAQSTKELCSLLTNRVTMTLRGRVVTSDLSTAVRHEMALLGALIQKEDTCWEQKLRCVMQLFLMACKDSKSPVVMESIILPCLKILQSLLKPEQPISKKNKDKTIDSLATVQPPDGVSIDLAKWLDGDSKYSYAEWLQRMPGKKSDSHQNKPLKKEEARILYLSEKLGDDI
;
A
#
# COMPACT_ATOMS: atom_id res chain seq x y z
N MET A 1 25.70 -14.20 13.09
CA MET A 1 25.33 -12.80 12.83
C MET A 1 25.82 -12.32 11.46
N TYR A 2 27.11 -12.48 11.13
CA TYR A 2 27.69 -12.12 9.82
C TYR A 2 26.96 -12.74 8.61
N SER A 3 26.66 -14.05 8.64
CA SER A 3 25.95 -14.73 7.54
C SER A 3 24.56 -14.13 7.20
N TYR A 4 23.83 -13.62 8.19
CA TYR A 4 22.51 -12.99 7.94
C TYR A 4 22.65 -11.65 7.19
N MET A 5 23.71 -10.90 7.47
CA MET A 5 23.96 -9.61 6.80
C MET A 5 24.38 -9.82 5.35
N GLU A 6 25.21 -10.82 5.10
CA GLU A 6 25.57 -11.25 3.74
C GLU A 6 24.33 -11.69 2.95
N GLN A 7 23.47 -12.50 3.57
CA GLN A 7 22.21 -12.92 2.96
C GLN A 7 21.29 -11.74 2.66
N ALA A 8 21.19 -10.75 3.55
CA ALA A 8 20.36 -9.56 3.32
C ALA A 8 20.84 -8.76 2.09
N VAL A 9 22.14 -8.51 1.97
CA VAL A 9 22.72 -7.82 0.80
C VAL A 9 22.57 -8.67 -0.47
N ALA A 10 22.77 -9.99 -0.38
CA ALA A 10 22.57 -10.90 -1.50
C ALA A 10 21.12 -10.93 -2.00
N VAL A 11 20.14 -10.87 -1.09
CA VAL A 11 18.72 -10.75 -1.44
C VAL A 11 18.47 -9.42 -2.15
N LEU A 12 18.97 -8.30 -1.62
CA LEU A 12 18.83 -6.99 -2.26
C LEU A 12 19.39 -7.03 -3.70
N HIS A 13 20.60 -7.55 -3.88
CA HIS A 13 21.24 -7.68 -5.19
C HIS A 13 20.42 -8.54 -6.15
N ALA A 14 19.93 -9.70 -5.70
CA ALA A 14 19.09 -10.57 -6.50
C ALA A 14 17.77 -9.89 -6.93
N GLN A 15 17.11 -9.16 -6.01
CA GLN A 15 15.89 -8.43 -6.33
C GLN A 15 16.15 -7.27 -7.29
N ASN A 16 17.21 -6.50 -7.08
CA ASN A 16 17.60 -5.40 -7.97
C ASN A 16 17.92 -5.91 -9.38
N GLN A 17 18.65 -7.03 -9.52
CA GLN A 17 18.91 -7.64 -10.82
C GLN A 17 17.62 -8.07 -11.52
N LEU A 18 16.71 -8.73 -10.79
CA LEU A 18 15.42 -9.15 -11.34
C LEU A 18 14.64 -7.94 -11.83
N LEU A 19 14.55 -6.93 -10.99
CA LEU A 19 13.83 -5.71 -11.24
C LEU A 19 14.43 -4.89 -12.40
N SER A 20 15.75 -4.92 -12.61
CA SER A 20 16.42 -4.25 -13.73
C SER A 20 16.29 -5.02 -15.04
N ARG A 21 16.23 -6.36 -15.00
CA ARG A 21 16.05 -7.21 -16.19
C ARG A 21 14.58 -7.46 -16.54
N HIS A 22 13.65 -6.95 -15.74
CA HIS A 22 12.23 -7.22 -15.92
C HIS A 22 11.71 -6.61 -17.24
N PRO A 23 10.94 -7.35 -18.07
CA PRO A 23 10.48 -6.86 -19.38
C PRO A 23 9.64 -5.57 -19.34
N ASN A 24 9.00 -5.31 -18.20
CA ASN A 24 8.16 -4.12 -17.98
C ASN A 24 8.86 -3.02 -17.15
N ALA A 25 10.13 -3.17 -16.79
CA ALA A 25 10.81 -2.25 -15.87
C ALA A 25 10.80 -0.80 -16.35
N ASN A 26 11.17 -0.57 -17.61
CA ASN A 26 11.19 0.76 -18.21
C ASN A 26 9.79 1.36 -18.30
N LEU A 27 8.78 0.53 -18.61
CA LEU A 27 7.41 0.98 -18.72
C LEU A 27 6.86 1.44 -17.37
N TYR A 28 7.07 0.67 -16.30
CA TYR A 28 6.70 1.09 -14.94
C TYR A 28 7.45 2.35 -14.50
N ALA A 29 8.74 2.46 -14.79
CA ALA A 29 9.53 3.64 -14.44
C ALA A 29 9.02 4.93 -15.14
N ASN A 30 8.56 4.81 -16.39
CA ASN A 30 7.96 5.93 -17.12
C ASN A 30 6.53 6.22 -16.65
N LEU A 31 5.72 5.20 -16.38
CA LEU A 31 4.36 5.36 -15.85
C LEU A 31 4.36 6.06 -14.49
N ALA A 32 5.29 5.70 -13.60
CA ALA A 32 5.42 6.28 -12.26
C ALA A 32 5.69 7.80 -12.25
N GLN A 33 6.12 8.38 -13.37
CA GLN A 33 6.31 9.84 -13.50
C GLN A 33 4.99 10.59 -13.67
N PHE A 34 3.92 9.91 -14.08
CA PHE A 34 2.64 10.53 -14.45
C PHE A 34 1.45 9.96 -13.70
N VAL A 35 1.58 8.76 -13.14
CA VAL A 35 0.52 8.02 -12.46
C VAL A 35 1.08 7.44 -11.17
N GLU A 36 0.33 7.59 -10.08
CA GLU A 36 0.63 6.90 -8.83
C GLU A 36 0.34 5.40 -8.98
N LEU A 37 1.38 4.58 -8.85
CA LEU A 37 1.26 3.14 -9.00
C LEU A 37 0.78 2.52 -7.69
N ASP A 38 -0.50 2.15 -7.63
CA ASP A 38 -1.10 1.36 -6.55
C ASP A 38 -0.98 -0.16 -6.77
N GLY A 39 -0.41 -0.56 -7.91
CA GLY A 39 -0.15 -1.95 -8.29
C GLY A 39 0.61 -2.04 -9.62
N TYR A 40 1.08 -3.24 -9.93
CA TYR A 40 1.83 -3.57 -11.15
C TYR A 40 0.97 -4.44 -12.07
N TYR A 41 0.13 -3.79 -12.88
CA TYR A 41 -0.97 -4.46 -13.59
C TYR A 41 -0.57 -5.10 -14.93
N LEU A 42 0.65 -4.87 -15.42
CA LEU A 42 1.14 -5.43 -16.68
C LEU A 42 1.86 -6.76 -16.50
N GLU A 43 1.80 -7.33 -15.28
CA GLU A 43 2.35 -8.64 -15.00
C GLU A 43 1.49 -9.73 -15.67
N SER A 44 2.11 -10.43 -16.61
CA SER A 44 1.50 -11.52 -17.39
C SER A 44 1.23 -12.77 -16.56
N GLU A 45 2.05 -12.99 -15.54
CA GLU A 45 1.99 -14.12 -14.64
C GLU A 45 1.66 -13.62 -13.23
N PRO A 46 0.36 -13.47 -12.89
CA PRO A 46 -0.02 -13.03 -11.57
C PRO A 46 0.49 -14.02 -10.52
N CYS A 47 1.48 -13.58 -9.75
CA CYS A 47 2.09 -14.36 -8.68
C CYS A 47 1.12 -14.54 -7.50
N LEU A 48 1.16 -15.69 -6.82
CA LEU A 48 0.25 -15.95 -5.69
C LEU A 48 0.59 -15.22 -4.40
N VAL A 49 1.74 -14.54 -4.35
CA VAL A 49 2.13 -13.75 -3.17
C VAL A 49 1.45 -12.38 -3.24
N CYS A 50 1.69 -11.66 -4.33
CA CYS A 50 1.11 -10.36 -4.65
C CYS A 50 -0.36 -10.40 -5.06
N ASN A 51 -0.83 -11.51 -5.67
CA ASN A 51 -2.23 -11.69 -6.09
C ASN A 51 -3.06 -12.54 -5.14
N ASN A 52 -2.53 -12.85 -3.96
CA ASN A 52 -3.35 -13.31 -2.84
C ASN A 52 -3.27 -12.30 -1.69
N PRO A 53 -3.59 -11.01 -1.90
CA PRO A 53 -3.82 -10.17 -0.74
C PRO A 53 -4.99 -10.81 0.00
N GLU A 54 -4.79 -11.18 1.26
CA GLU A 54 -5.91 -11.51 2.12
C GLU A 54 -6.80 -10.27 2.15
N VAL A 55 -7.83 -10.27 1.30
CA VAL A 55 -8.73 -9.13 1.18
C VAL A 55 -9.25 -8.86 2.60
N PRO A 56 -9.08 -7.66 3.16
CA PRO A 56 -9.54 -7.39 4.50
C PRO A 56 -11.05 -7.63 4.57
N MET A 57 -11.52 -8.12 5.71
CA MET A 57 -12.96 -8.27 5.95
C MET A 57 -13.62 -6.90 5.84
N SER A 58 -14.68 -6.79 5.04
CA SER A 58 -15.44 -5.56 4.86
C SER A 58 -16.90 -5.75 5.25
N THR A 59 -17.60 -4.64 5.44
CA THR A 59 -19.05 -4.68 5.70
C THR A 59 -19.81 -4.72 4.38
N ILE A 60 -20.53 -5.81 4.15
CA ILE A 60 -21.25 -6.11 2.91
C ILE A 60 -22.75 -6.14 3.21
N LYS A 61 -23.56 -5.39 2.46
CA LYS A 61 -25.02 -5.52 2.55
C LYS A 61 -25.45 -6.84 1.93
N LEU A 62 -26.24 -7.66 2.62
CA LEU A 62 -26.66 -8.96 2.09
C LEU A 62 -27.41 -8.80 0.75
N SER A 63 -28.14 -7.70 0.57
CA SER A 63 -28.83 -7.37 -0.67
C SER A 63 -27.91 -7.12 -1.86
N SER A 64 -26.66 -6.66 -1.66
CA SER A 64 -25.72 -6.36 -2.76
C SER A 64 -25.05 -7.61 -3.31
N ILE A 65 -25.04 -8.70 -2.54
CA ILE A 65 -24.45 -9.99 -2.95
C ILE A 65 -25.51 -11.09 -3.07
N LYS A 66 -26.80 -10.74 -3.09
CA LYS A 66 -27.90 -11.69 -3.28
C LYS A 66 -28.19 -11.86 -4.77
N VAL A 67 -28.12 -13.10 -5.26
CA VAL A 67 -28.55 -13.46 -6.63
C VAL A 67 -30.04 -13.73 -6.66
N ASP A 68 -30.52 -14.62 -5.78
CA ASP A 68 -31.93 -15.02 -5.69
C ASP A 68 -32.28 -15.41 -4.25
N SER A 69 -33.58 -15.43 -3.94
CA SER A 69 -34.10 -15.86 -2.65
C SER A 69 -35.44 -16.58 -2.76
N LYS A 70 -35.63 -17.59 -1.90
CA LYS A 70 -36.94 -18.25 -1.69
C LYS A 70 -37.34 -18.15 -0.23
N PHE A 71 -38.64 -18.19 -0.01
CA PHE A 71 -39.22 -18.02 1.30
C PHE A 71 -40.15 -19.19 1.63
N THR A 72 -40.17 -19.56 2.90
CA THR A 72 -41.27 -20.29 3.52
C THR A 72 -41.99 -19.34 4.47
N THR A 73 -42.90 -19.84 5.29
CA THR A 73 -43.60 -19.01 6.28
C THR A 73 -42.69 -18.54 7.41
N THR A 74 -41.56 -19.22 7.64
CA THR A 74 -40.62 -18.94 8.73
C THR A 74 -39.16 -18.93 8.31
N THR A 75 -38.85 -19.19 7.03
CA THR A 75 -37.46 -19.24 6.56
C THR A 75 -37.22 -18.41 5.31
N GLN A 76 -36.02 -17.84 5.23
CA GLN A 76 -35.51 -17.13 4.07
C GLN A 76 -34.24 -17.85 3.59
N ILE A 77 -34.28 -18.37 2.37
CA ILE A 77 -33.18 -19.06 1.70
C ILE A 77 -32.59 -18.14 0.65
N ILE A 78 -31.28 -17.97 0.63
CA ILE A 78 -30.57 -16.94 -0.13
C ILE A 78 -29.38 -17.57 -0.86
N LYS A 79 -29.31 -17.35 -2.18
CA LYS A 79 -28.14 -17.66 -2.99
C LYS A 79 -27.25 -16.42 -3.11
N LEU A 80 -25.96 -16.57 -2.79
CA LEU A 80 -24.98 -15.48 -2.85
C LEU A 80 -24.30 -15.39 -4.21
N VAL A 81 -23.73 -14.22 -4.52
CA VAL A 81 -22.87 -13.98 -5.70
C VAL A 81 -21.50 -14.63 -5.46
N GLY A 82 -21.42 -15.95 -5.64
CA GLY A 82 -20.21 -16.72 -5.36
C GLY A 82 -19.95 -16.94 -3.87
N SER A 83 -18.75 -17.45 -3.57
CA SER A 83 -18.38 -17.86 -2.21
C SER A 83 -17.84 -16.70 -1.38
N HIS A 84 -18.27 -16.63 -0.12
CA HIS A 84 -17.86 -15.60 0.83
C HIS A 84 -17.41 -16.22 2.13
N THR A 85 -16.29 -15.73 2.66
CA THR A 85 -15.90 -15.98 4.06
C THR A 85 -16.56 -14.92 4.93
N ILE A 86 -17.35 -15.35 5.92
CA ILE A 86 -18.19 -14.48 6.76
C ILE A 86 -17.79 -14.70 8.22
N SER A 87 -17.40 -13.64 8.92
CA SER A 87 -17.05 -13.66 10.35
C SER A 87 -18.19 -13.21 11.25
N ARG A 88 -19.11 -12.37 10.74
CA ARG A 88 -20.23 -11.85 11.51
C ARG A 88 -21.43 -11.52 10.61
N ILE A 89 -22.63 -11.75 11.12
CA ILE A 89 -23.88 -11.24 10.55
C ILE A 89 -24.50 -10.25 11.55
N THR A 90 -24.81 -9.05 11.10
CA THR A 90 -25.54 -8.06 11.89
C THR A 90 -26.93 -7.89 11.29
N LEU A 91 -27.95 -8.12 12.12
CA LEU A 91 -29.36 -7.95 11.78
C LEU A 91 -29.87 -6.68 12.45
N ARG A 92 -30.51 -5.81 11.66
CA ARG A 92 -31.28 -4.67 12.15
C ARG A 92 -32.76 -4.88 11.83
N ILE A 93 -33.60 -4.74 12.84
CA ILE A 93 -35.04 -4.97 12.78
C ILE A 93 -35.76 -3.63 12.84
N GLY A 94 -36.40 -3.23 11.75
CA GLY A 94 -37.26 -2.05 11.63
C GLY A 94 -38.74 -2.41 11.75
N ASP A 95 -39.58 -1.39 11.95
CA ASP A 95 -41.06 -1.51 11.94
C ASP A 95 -41.64 -2.59 12.88
N LEU A 96 -40.93 -2.90 13.97
CA LEU A 96 -41.25 -4.00 14.89
C LEU A 96 -42.63 -3.81 15.55
N LYS A 97 -43.53 -4.78 15.36
CA LYS A 97 -44.86 -4.83 15.96
C LYS A 97 -44.85 -5.69 17.22
N ARG A 98 -45.49 -5.20 18.29
CA ARG A 98 -45.57 -5.90 19.59
C ARG A 98 -46.46 -7.14 19.59
N THR A 99 -47.31 -7.30 18.57
CA THR A 99 -48.26 -8.42 18.45
C THR A 99 -47.58 -9.77 18.26
N LYS A 100 -46.47 -9.80 17.49
CA LYS A 100 -45.64 -10.99 17.27
C LYS A 100 -44.21 -10.55 17.01
N MET A 101 -43.28 -10.98 17.88
CA MET A 101 -41.86 -10.66 17.78
C MET A 101 -41.05 -11.95 17.74
N VAL A 102 -39.99 -12.02 16.94
CA VAL A 102 -39.15 -13.23 16.91
C VAL A 102 -38.34 -13.37 18.21
N ARG A 103 -38.35 -14.58 18.78
CA ARG A 103 -37.55 -14.98 19.94
C ARG A 103 -36.27 -15.70 19.54
N SER A 104 -36.31 -16.65 18.61
CA SER A 104 -35.13 -17.43 18.22
C SER A 104 -34.90 -17.41 16.72
N ILE A 105 -33.69 -17.04 16.30
CA ILE A 105 -33.25 -17.10 14.90
C ILE A 105 -32.13 -18.14 14.76
N ASN A 106 -32.27 -19.06 13.82
CA ASN A 106 -31.21 -19.97 13.41
C ASN A 106 -30.63 -19.51 12.07
N VAL A 107 -29.30 -19.47 11.99
CA VAL A 107 -28.56 -19.23 10.75
C VAL A 107 -27.94 -20.54 10.31
N PHE A 108 -28.22 -20.92 9.07
CA PHE A 108 -27.58 -22.03 8.38
C PHE A 108 -26.84 -21.54 7.15
N TYR A 109 -25.83 -22.29 6.75
CA TYR A 109 -25.04 -22.02 5.56
C TYR A 109 -24.81 -23.29 4.76
N ASN A 110 -24.55 -23.10 3.48
CA ASN A 110 -24.09 -24.14 2.57
C ASN A 110 -22.96 -23.54 1.72
N ASN A 111 -21.86 -24.26 1.60
CA ASN A 111 -20.67 -23.84 0.86
C ASN A 111 -20.68 -24.29 -0.61
N ARG A 112 -21.68 -25.07 -1.04
CA ARG A 112 -21.78 -25.59 -2.40
C ARG A 112 -22.43 -24.60 -3.37
N THR A 113 -21.95 -24.57 -4.60
CA THR A 113 -22.58 -23.76 -5.64
C THR A 113 -23.79 -24.50 -6.23
N VAL A 114 -24.93 -23.80 -6.37
CA VAL A 114 -26.17 -24.35 -6.97
C VAL A 114 -26.63 -23.48 -8.14
N GLN A 115 -27.29 -24.09 -9.14
CA GLN A 115 -27.80 -23.32 -10.28
C GLN A 115 -28.99 -22.47 -9.87
N ALA A 116 -29.95 -23.06 -9.16
CA ALA A 116 -31.11 -22.36 -8.62
C ALA A 116 -31.28 -22.58 -7.11
N VAL A 117 -31.70 -21.54 -6.39
CA VAL A 117 -31.95 -21.58 -4.94
C VAL A 117 -33.04 -22.60 -4.54
N VAL A 118 -33.93 -22.96 -5.49
CA VAL A 118 -34.99 -23.96 -5.27
C VAL A 118 -34.41 -25.36 -4.98
N GLU A 119 -33.22 -25.67 -5.49
CA GLU A 119 -32.55 -26.96 -5.28
C GLU A 119 -32.20 -27.21 -3.82
N LEU A 120 -32.10 -26.15 -3.00
CA LEU A 120 -31.78 -26.20 -1.58
C LEU A 120 -33.02 -26.30 -0.68
N LYS A 121 -34.22 -26.05 -1.24
CA LYS A 121 -35.47 -26.11 -0.49
C LYS A 121 -35.76 -27.56 -0.10
N ASN A 122 -36.20 -27.77 1.14
CA ASN A 122 -36.57 -29.08 1.70
C ASN A 122 -35.43 -30.14 1.69
N LYS A 123 -34.16 -29.72 1.66
CA LYS A 123 -33.00 -30.63 1.73
C LYS A 123 -32.13 -30.33 2.96
N PRO A 124 -32.53 -30.77 4.16
CA PRO A 124 -31.85 -30.42 5.41
C PRO A 124 -30.40 -30.90 5.47
N ALA A 125 -30.09 -32.02 4.82
CA ALA A 125 -28.73 -32.58 4.79
C ALA A 125 -27.69 -31.68 4.10
N MET A 126 -28.13 -30.71 3.28
CA MET A 126 -27.22 -29.75 2.63
C MET A 126 -26.89 -28.54 3.49
N TRP A 127 -27.51 -28.38 4.65
CA TRP A 127 -27.38 -27.19 5.49
C TRP A 127 -26.56 -27.47 6.74
N HIS A 128 -25.58 -26.62 6.99
CA HIS A 128 -24.82 -26.61 8.24
C HIS A 128 -25.35 -25.49 9.13
N LYS A 129 -25.64 -25.80 10.39
CA LYS A 129 -26.09 -24.80 11.36
C LYS A 129 -24.89 -23.96 11.82
N ALA A 130 -24.87 -22.68 11.47
CA ALA A 130 -23.80 -21.76 11.88
C ALA A 130 -24.00 -21.26 13.32
N LYS A 131 -25.20 -20.78 13.64
CA LYS A 131 -25.49 -20.18 14.95
C LYS A 131 -26.98 -20.16 15.24
N LYS A 132 -27.35 -20.32 16.51
CA LYS A 132 -28.67 -19.97 17.04
C LYS A 132 -28.52 -18.72 17.91
N VAL A 133 -29.40 -17.75 17.74
CA VAL A 133 -29.46 -16.55 18.59
C VAL A 133 -30.84 -16.39 19.18
N THR A 134 -30.89 -15.93 20.42
CA THR A 134 -32.13 -15.65 21.15
C THR A 134 -32.23 -14.15 21.37
N LEU A 135 -33.41 -13.60 21.10
CA LEU A 135 -33.72 -12.18 21.19
C LEU A 135 -34.57 -11.90 22.42
N VAL A 136 -34.39 -10.72 22.98
CA VAL A 136 -35.29 -10.15 23.99
C VAL A 136 -36.46 -9.45 23.29
N GLN A 137 -37.62 -9.37 23.95
CA GLN A 137 -38.76 -8.61 23.45
C GLN A 137 -38.36 -7.16 23.14
N GLY A 138 -38.76 -6.66 21.97
CA GLY A 138 -38.44 -5.28 21.53
C GLY A 138 -37.01 -5.07 21.03
N GLN A 139 -36.14 -6.10 20.99
CA GLN A 139 -34.78 -5.96 20.49
C GLN A 139 -34.76 -5.63 18.98
N THR A 140 -34.04 -4.57 18.61
CA THR A 140 -33.98 -4.05 17.22
C THR A 140 -32.63 -4.26 16.52
N GLU A 141 -31.60 -4.70 17.23
CA GLU A 141 -30.30 -5.03 16.65
C GLU A 141 -29.75 -6.33 17.26
N VAL A 142 -29.22 -7.20 16.39
CA VAL A 142 -28.62 -8.49 16.78
C VAL A 142 -27.30 -8.67 16.04
N LYS A 143 -26.23 -8.96 16.78
CA LYS A 143 -24.91 -9.28 16.24
C LYS A 143 -24.63 -10.77 16.40
N MET A 144 -24.46 -11.47 15.29
CA MET A 144 -24.22 -12.90 15.21
C MET A 144 -22.77 -13.13 14.81
N GLU A 145 -21.87 -13.20 15.78
CA GLU A 145 -20.43 -13.41 15.56
C GLU A 145 -20.06 -14.89 15.51
N PHE A 146 -19.20 -15.28 14.57
CA PHE A 146 -18.72 -16.65 14.43
C PHE A 146 -17.29 -16.75 14.98
N PRO A 147 -17.03 -17.66 15.95
CA PRO A 147 -15.68 -17.87 16.47
C PRO A 147 -14.66 -18.25 15.37
N LEU A 148 -15.13 -19.02 14.38
CA LEU A 148 -14.41 -19.33 13.16
C LEU A 148 -15.23 -18.80 11.98
N PRO A 149 -14.62 -18.02 11.06
CA PRO A 149 -15.32 -17.55 9.88
C PRO A 149 -15.86 -18.72 9.05
N ILE A 150 -17.13 -18.63 8.64
CA ILE A 150 -17.77 -19.64 7.81
C ILE A 150 -17.59 -19.30 6.33
N VAL A 151 -17.46 -20.32 5.49
CA VAL A 151 -17.47 -20.15 4.02
C VAL A 151 -18.86 -20.49 3.51
N ALA A 152 -19.54 -19.54 2.89
CA ALA A 152 -20.91 -19.69 2.42
C ALA A 152 -21.08 -19.27 0.96
N CYS A 153 -21.75 -20.12 0.19
CA CYS A 153 -22.34 -19.80 -1.12
C CYS A 153 -23.84 -19.54 -0.99
N ASN A 154 -24.47 -20.10 0.04
CA ASN A 154 -25.89 -19.94 0.34
C ASN A 154 -26.09 -19.74 1.85
N LEU A 155 -27.11 -18.97 2.21
CA LEU A 155 -27.53 -18.73 3.58
C LEU A 155 -29.01 -19.09 3.74
N MET A 156 -29.36 -19.68 4.87
CA MET A 156 -30.75 -19.81 5.32
C MET A 156 -30.90 -19.15 6.68
N ILE A 157 -31.89 -18.28 6.79
CA ILE A 157 -32.28 -17.65 8.05
C ILE A 157 -33.65 -18.20 8.42
N GLU A 158 -33.73 -18.88 9.56
CA GLU A 158 -34.94 -19.48 10.09
C GLU A 158 -35.38 -18.74 11.35
N TYR A 159 -36.61 -18.25 11.36
CA TYR A 159 -37.28 -17.65 12.51
C TYR A 159 -38.07 -18.77 13.22
N SER A 160 -37.47 -19.35 14.26
CA SER A 160 -37.88 -20.65 14.84
C SER A 160 -38.80 -20.56 16.07
N ASP A 161 -38.83 -19.41 16.75
CA ASP A 161 -39.61 -19.22 17.98
C ASP A 161 -40.04 -17.76 18.10
N PHE A 162 -41.17 -17.49 18.76
CA PHE A 162 -41.81 -16.17 18.80
C PHE A 162 -42.27 -15.79 20.23
N TYR A 163 -42.35 -14.48 20.47
CA TYR A 163 -43.16 -13.89 21.53
C TYR A 163 -44.48 -13.44 20.90
N GLU A 164 -45.56 -14.10 21.28
CA GLU A 164 -46.90 -13.83 20.77
C GLU A 164 -47.83 -13.52 21.93
N ASN A 165 -48.67 -12.51 21.76
CA ASN A 165 -49.76 -12.26 22.69
C ASN A 165 -51.01 -13.01 22.20
N ILE A 166 -51.18 -14.24 22.68
CA ILE A 166 -52.23 -15.19 22.27
C ILE A 166 -53.64 -14.60 22.47
N GLN A 167 -53.80 -13.63 23.38
CA GLN A 167 -55.10 -12.98 23.65
C GLN A 167 -55.49 -11.88 22.66
N ALA A 168 -54.58 -11.43 21.77
CA ALA A 168 -54.80 -10.24 20.93
C ALA A 168 -55.07 -10.55 19.44
N SER A 169 -55.00 -11.82 18.99
CA SER A 169 -54.79 -12.14 17.56
C SER A 169 -55.87 -12.97 16.86
N SER A 170 -56.96 -13.41 17.52
CA SER A 170 -57.82 -14.46 16.95
C SER A 170 -59.14 -14.03 16.32
N GLU A 171 -59.65 -12.82 16.57
CA GLU A 171 -61.04 -12.50 16.19
C GLU A 171 -61.16 -11.58 14.95
N THR A 172 -60.26 -10.61 14.77
CA THR A 172 -60.32 -9.66 13.64
C THR A 172 -58.95 -9.40 13.00
N LEU A 173 -58.93 -9.34 11.66
CA LEU A 173 -57.77 -9.10 10.81
C LEU A 173 -57.95 -7.79 10.02
N GLN A 174 -56.85 -7.15 9.62
CA GLN A 174 -56.90 -5.95 8.79
C GLN A 174 -56.87 -6.30 7.30
N CYS A 175 -57.82 -5.74 6.54
CA CYS A 175 -57.85 -5.90 5.10
C CYS A 175 -56.60 -5.27 4.45
N PRO A 176 -55.83 -6.01 3.64
CA PRO A 176 -54.59 -5.49 3.04
C PRO A 176 -54.80 -4.35 2.03
N ARG A 177 -56.04 -4.15 1.56
CA ARG A 177 -56.38 -3.14 0.54
C ARG A 177 -56.94 -1.85 1.13
N CYS A 178 -57.83 -1.95 2.12
CA CYS A 178 -58.52 -0.79 2.70
C CYS A 178 -58.32 -0.63 4.21
N SER A 179 -57.52 -1.49 4.85
CA SER A 179 -57.25 -1.51 6.30
C SER A 179 -58.49 -1.69 7.20
N ALA A 180 -59.66 -1.97 6.63
CA ALA A 180 -60.87 -2.28 7.39
C ALA A 180 -60.66 -3.53 8.26
N SER A 181 -61.26 -3.53 9.46
CA SER A 181 -61.29 -4.70 10.33
C SER A 181 -62.25 -5.76 9.78
N VAL A 182 -61.80 -7.00 9.67
CA VAL A 182 -62.53 -8.11 9.06
C VAL A 182 -62.46 -9.34 9.97
N PRO A 183 -63.58 -10.00 10.28
CA PRO A 183 -63.56 -11.27 11.01
C PRO A 183 -62.71 -12.34 10.31
N ALA A 184 -61.95 -13.11 11.08
CA ALA A 184 -61.03 -14.13 10.53
C ALA A 184 -61.76 -15.26 9.77
N ASN A 185 -63.03 -15.50 10.06
CA ASN A 185 -63.91 -16.39 9.29
C ASN A 185 -65.17 -15.61 8.88
N PRO A 186 -65.51 -15.53 7.57
CA PRO A 186 -64.91 -16.22 6.43
C PRO A 186 -63.61 -15.58 5.89
N GLY A 187 -63.15 -14.45 6.44
CA GLY A 187 -61.91 -13.80 6.00
C GLY A 187 -62.04 -12.99 4.69
N VAL A 188 -63.26 -12.60 4.32
CA VAL A 188 -63.56 -11.76 3.16
C VAL A 188 -63.99 -10.38 3.63
N CYS A 189 -63.32 -9.33 3.14
CA CYS A 189 -63.62 -7.97 3.52
C CYS A 189 -64.97 -7.52 2.94
N ALA A 190 -65.92 -7.14 3.80
CA ALA A 190 -67.23 -6.63 3.36
C ALA A 190 -67.14 -5.29 2.61
N ASN A 191 -66.07 -4.51 2.80
CA ASN A 191 -65.90 -3.20 2.18
C ASN A 191 -65.36 -3.28 0.74
N CYS A 192 -64.42 -4.18 0.47
CA CYS A 192 -63.74 -4.23 -0.84
C CYS A 192 -63.64 -5.62 -1.47
N GLY A 193 -64.26 -6.65 -0.87
CA GLY A 193 -64.29 -8.03 -1.37
C GLY A 193 -62.97 -8.79 -1.32
N GLU A 194 -61.89 -8.18 -0.82
CA GLU A 194 -60.57 -8.83 -0.78
C GLU A 194 -60.46 -9.85 0.35
N ASN A 195 -59.65 -10.88 0.11
CA ASN A 195 -59.33 -11.87 1.12
C ASN A 195 -58.24 -11.32 2.06
N VAL A 196 -58.50 -11.34 3.37
CA VAL A 196 -57.59 -10.76 4.37
C VAL A 196 -56.32 -11.57 4.62
N PHE A 197 -56.26 -12.80 4.11
CA PHE A 197 -55.06 -13.63 4.11
C PHE A 197 -54.10 -13.31 2.95
N GLN A 198 -54.45 -12.37 2.06
CA GLN A 198 -53.55 -11.90 1.02
C GLN A 198 -52.37 -11.12 1.61
N CYS A 199 -51.17 -11.40 1.09
CA CYS A 199 -49.99 -10.62 1.42
C CYS A 199 -50.15 -9.15 0.97
N HIS A 200 -49.90 -8.19 1.87
CA HIS A 200 -50.03 -6.75 1.59
C HIS A 200 -49.13 -6.28 0.44
N LYS A 201 -47.99 -6.95 0.23
CA LYS A 201 -47.02 -6.60 -0.82
C LYS A 201 -47.27 -7.24 -2.19
N CYS A 202 -47.56 -8.55 -2.24
CA CYS A 202 -47.65 -9.29 -3.51
C CYS A 202 -48.99 -9.98 -3.75
N ARG A 203 -49.98 -9.79 -2.86
CA ARG A 203 -51.33 -10.36 -2.92
C ARG A 203 -51.43 -11.89 -2.97
N ALA A 204 -50.32 -12.61 -2.81
CA ALA A 204 -50.33 -14.07 -2.69
C ALA A 204 -51.03 -14.51 -1.41
N ILE A 205 -51.82 -15.57 -1.50
CA ILE A 205 -52.55 -16.20 -0.38
C ILE A 205 -51.81 -17.46 0.01
N ASN A 206 -51.53 -17.65 1.30
CA ASN A 206 -51.06 -18.92 1.83
C ASN A 206 -52.28 -19.74 2.29
N TYR A 207 -52.45 -20.93 1.72
CA TYR A 207 -53.55 -21.83 2.09
C TYR A 207 -53.18 -22.77 3.25
N ASP A 208 -51.88 -22.97 3.51
CA ASP A 208 -51.40 -23.91 4.52
C ASP A 208 -51.35 -23.27 5.92
N GLU A 209 -50.93 -22.01 6.01
CA GLU A 209 -50.79 -21.28 7.26
C GLU A 209 -51.48 -19.91 7.14
N LYS A 210 -52.54 -19.71 7.94
CA LYS A 210 -53.39 -18.50 7.89
C LYS A 210 -52.67 -17.24 8.37
N ASP A 211 -51.68 -17.37 9.26
CA ASP A 211 -50.93 -16.24 9.83
C ASP A 211 -49.41 -16.40 9.68
N PRO A 212 -48.88 -16.44 8.44
CA PRO A 212 -47.49 -16.73 8.20
C PRO A 212 -46.60 -15.55 8.63
N PHE A 213 -45.45 -15.84 9.24
CA PHE A 213 -44.51 -14.79 9.64
C PHE A 213 -43.89 -14.09 8.42
N LEU A 214 -43.55 -14.84 7.38
CA LEU A 214 -43.07 -14.37 6.09
C LEU A 214 -44.03 -14.80 4.97
N CYS A 215 -44.26 -13.93 4.00
CA CYS A 215 -44.93 -14.33 2.76
C CYS A 215 -44.05 -15.31 1.97
N HIS A 216 -44.58 -16.51 1.68
CA HIS A 216 -43.88 -17.55 0.91
C HIS A 216 -43.46 -17.09 -0.51
N ALA A 217 -44.16 -16.11 -1.09
CA ALA A 217 -43.90 -15.62 -2.44
C ALA A 217 -42.86 -14.49 -2.48
N CYS A 218 -43.00 -13.47 -1.61
CA CYS A 218 -42.17 -12.26 -1.68
C CYS A 218 -41.31 -11.97 -0.43
N GLY A 219 -41.42 -12.80 0.61
CA GLY A 219 -40.67 -12.64 1.86
C GLY A 219 -41.12 -11.46 2.73
N PHE A 220 -42.20 -10.77 2.38
CA PHE A 220 -42.74 -9.67 3.19
C PHE A 220 -43.19 -10.20 4.55
N CYS A 221 -42.78 -9.52 5.62
CA CYS A 221 -43.22 -9.76 6.98
C CYS A 221 -44.07 -8.57 7.43
N LYS A 222 -45.28 -8.83 7.94
CA LYS A 222 -46.17 -7.77 8.45
C LYS A 222 -45.80 -7.26 9.84
N TYR A 223 -44.94 -8.00 10.55
CA TYR A 223 -44.57 -7.69 11.93
C TYR A 223 -43.25 -6.95 12.07
N ALA A 224 -42.36 -7.02 11.08
CA ALA A 224 -41.04 -6.43 11.13
C ALA A 224 -40.40 -6.32 9.75
N LYS A 225 -39.37 -5.49 9.64
CA LYS A 225 -38.49 -5.38 8.47
C LYS A 225 -37.07 -5.79 8.86
N PHE A 226 -36.48 -6.71 8.11
CA PHE A 226 -35.15 -7.25 8.41
C PHE A 226 -34.10 -6.70 7.43
N ASP A 227 -33.05 -6.09 7.97
CA ASP A 227 -31.87 -5.64 7.22
C ASP A 227 -30.64 -6.41 7.72
N TYR A 228 -29.95 -7.09 6.80
CA TYR A 228 -28.79 -7.92 7.09
C TYR A 228 -27.54 -7.33 6.48
N THR A 229 -26.52 -7.17 7.32
CA THR A 229 -25.16 -6.80 6.93
C THR A 229 -24.19 -7.89 7.37
N LEU A 230 -23.27 -8.25 6.49
CA LEU A 230 -22.25 -9.26 6.72
C LEU A 230 -20.92 -8.55 6.96
N THR A 231 -20.12 -9.03 7.91
CA THR A 231 -18.69 -8.74 7.95
C THR A 231 -18.00 -9.93 7.30
N GLY A 232 -17.44 -9.73 6.12
CA GLY A 232 -16.95 -10.83 5.29
C GLY A 232 -16.10 -10.36 4.10
N ARG A 233 -15.63 -11.33 3.33
CA ARG A 233 -14.88 -11.10 2.08
C ARG A 233 -15.22 -12.18 1.06
N PRO A 234 -15.20 -11.86 -0.25
CA PRO A 234 -15.23 -12.88 -1.28
C PRO A 234 -14.05 -13.85 -1.11
N CYS A 235 -14.27 -15.13 -1.37
CA CYS A 235 -13.22 -16.13 -1.37
C CYS A 235 -13.37 -17.10 -2.54
N CYS A 236 -12.26 -17.70 -2.95
CA CYS A 236 -12.26 -18.72 -3.98
C CYS A 236 -12.37 -20.12 -3.34
N ALA A 237 -13.58 -20.47 -2.91
CA ALA A 237 -13.88 -21.84 -2.50
C ALA A 237 -14.32 -22.66 -3.71
N VAL A 238 -13.81 -23.88 -3.82
CA VAL A 238 -14.22 -24.86 -4.83
C VAL A 238 -14.86 -26.03 -4.10
N ASP A 239 -15.92 -26.56 -4.69
CA ASP A 239 -16.67 -27.68 -4.11
C ASP A 239 -15.77 -28.93 -4.06
N PRO A 240 -15.73 -29.67 -2.94
CA PRO A 240 -14.99 -30.93 -2.86
C PRO A 240 -15.46 -31.90 -3.93
N ILE A 241 -14.51 -32.60 -4.56
CA ILE A 241 -14.82 -33.61 -5.57
C ILE A 241 -15.16 -34.91 -4.84
N GLU A 242 -16.40 -35.37 -4.98
CA GLU A 242 -16.91 -36.58 -4.32
C GLU A 242 -17.13 -37.75 -5.29
N SER A 243 -17.23 -37.46 -6.59
CA SER A 243 -17.53 -38.45 -7.63
C SER A 243 -16.69 -38.27 -8.90
N ASP A 244 -16.62 -39.31 -9.73
CA ASP A 244 -15.96 -39.25 -11.04
C ASP A 244 -16.66 -38.29 -12.02
N GLU A 245 -17.96 -38.06 -11.84
CA GLU A 245 -18.70 -37.07 -12.61
C GLU A 245 -18.27 -35.64 -12.21
N ASP A 246 -18.13 -35.37 -10.91
CA ASP A 246 -17.63 -34.09 -10.41
C ASP A 246 -16.17 -33.85 -10.81
N ARG A 247 -15.37 -34.92 -10.86
CA ARG A 247 -14.01 -34.89 -11.39
C ARG A 247 -14.00 -34.43 -12.86
N LYS A 248 -14.82 -35.06 -13.72
CA LYS A 248 -14.94 -34.69 -15.14
C LYS A 248 -15.41 -33.24 -15.29
N LYS A 249 -16.42 -32.81 -14.52
CA LYS A 249 -16.92 -31.42 -14.50
C LYS A 249 -15.84 -30.43 -14.09
N THR A 250 -15.03 -30.78 -13.09
CA THR A 250 -13.93 -29.93 -12.60
C THR A 250 -12.84 -29.77 -13.67
N VAL A 251 -12.47 -30.85 -14.37
CA VAL A 251 -11.50 -30.78 -15.48
C VAL A 251 -12.01 -29.89 -16.62
N VAL A 252 -13.27 -30.04 -17.02
CA VAL A 252 -13.89 -29.15 -18.03
C VAL A 252 -13.89 -27.70 -17.55
N THR A 253 -14.23 -27.46 -16.28
CA THR A 253 -14.20 -26.12 -15.67
C THR A 253 -12.80 -25.51 -15.71
N ILE A 254 -11.76 -26.29 -15.39
CA ILE A 254 -10.35 -25.84 -15.49
C ILE A 254 -10.04 -25.41 -16.93
N ASN A 255 -10.40 -26.22 -17.93
CA ASN A 255 -10.12 -25.90 -19.34
C ASN A 255 -10.85 -24.61 -19.77
N THR A 256 -12.13 -24.47 -19.46
CA THR A 256 -12.89 -23.24 -19.75
C THR A 256 -12.29 -22.01 -19.05
N LEU A 257 -11.84 -22.16 -17.81
CA LEU A 257 -11.17 -21.07 -17.08
C LEU A 257 -9.83 -20.70 -17.73
N LEU A 258 -9.04 -21.68 -18.19
CA LEU A 258 -7.78 -21.44 -18.88
C LEU A 258 -7.98 -20.74 -20.24
N GLU A 259 -8.99 -21.14 -21.01
CA GLU A 259 -9.37 -20.44 -22.25
C GLU A 259 -9.78 -18.99 -21.97
N LYS A 260 -10.52 -18.76 -20.88
CA LYS A 260 -10.88 -17.40 -20.46
C LYS A 260 -9.64 -16.61 -20.03
N ALA A 261 -8.73 -17.23 -19.28
CA ALA A 261 -7.47 -16.61 -18.87
C ALA A 261 -6.65 -16.16 -20.09
N ASP A 262 -6.53 -17.00 -21.12
CA ASP A 262 -5.83 -16.67 -22.36
C ASP A 262 -6.43 -15.44 -23.06
N ARG A 263 -7.76 -15.33 -23.11
CA ARG A 263 -8.44 -14.15 -23.69
C ARG A 263 -8.13 -12.88 -22.91
N VAL A 264 -8.30 -12.92 -21.59
CA VAL A 264 -8.03 -11.76 -20.71
C VAL A 264 -6.55 -11.37 -20.78
N TYR A 265 -5.65 -12.36 -20.83
CA TYR A 265 -4.22 -12.16 -21.00
C TYR A 265 -3.89 -11.44 -22.31
N LYS A 266 -4.46 -11.88 -23.43
CA LYS A 266 -4.28 -11.21 -24.74
C LYS A 266 -4.75 -9.76 -24.71
N THR A 267 -5.88 -9.48 -24.06
CA THR A 267 -6.38 -8.10 -23.87
C THR A 267 -5.41 -7.27 -23.05
N LEU A 268 -4.86 -7.82 -21.96
CA LEU A 268 -3.90 -7.11 -21.11
C LEU A 268 -2.62 -6.75 -21.87
N ILE A 269 -2.06 -7.69 -22.63
CA ILE A 269 -0.84 -7.46 -23.42
C ILE A 269 -1.09 -6.46 -24.56
N ALA A 270 -2.29 -6.48 -25.17
CA ALA A 270 -2.66 -5.52 -26.21
C ALA A 270 -2.69 -4.05 -25.72
N ASN A 271 -2.81 -3.82 -24.41
CA ASN A 271 -2.74 -2.47 -23.85
C ASN A 271 -1.31 -1.90 -23.83
N LYS A 272 -0.28 -2.75 -23.81
CA LYS A 272 1.13 -2.31 -23.66
C LYS A 272 1.59 -1.35 -24.78
N PRO A 273 1.42 -1.65 -26.08
CA PRO A 273 1.80 -0.72 -27.15
C PRO A 273 1.07 0.62 -27.08
N THR A 274 -0.19 0.62 -26.62
CA THR A 274 -0.98 1.85 -26.45
C THR A 274 -0.39 2.73 -25.35
N LEU A 275 0.04 2.14 -24.23
CA LEU A 275 0.71 2.85 -23.14
C LEU A 275 2.05 3.43 -23.60
N GLU A 276 2.85 2.65 -24.33
CA GLU A 276 4.13 3.09 -24.88
C GLU A 276 3.94 4.28 -25.85
N MET A 277 2.97 4.20 -26.76
CA MET A 277 2.63 5.32 -27.64
C MET A 277 2.20 6.58 -26.87
N LEU A 278 1.39 6.44 -25.83
CA LEU A 278 0.95 7.58 -25.01
C LEU A 278 2.12 8.24 -24.28
N LEU A 279 3.07 7.44 -23.77
CA LEU A 279 4.28 7.96 -23.13
C LEU A 279 5.16 8.74 -24.10
N VAL A 280 5.33 8.25 -25.34
CA VAL A 280 6.06 8.98 -26.40
C VAL A 280 5.40 10.33 -26.67
N LYS A 281 4.08 10.36 -26.86
CA LYS A 281 3.32 11.62 -27.08
C LYS A 281 3.47 12.62 -25.94
N ILE A 282 3.51 12.15 -24.69
CA ILE A 282 3.73 13.01 -23.52
C ILE A 282 5.15 13.58 -23.54
N SER A 283 6.14 12.79 -23.94
CA SER A 283 7.54 13.24 -24.03
C SER A 283 7.75 14.27 -25.15
N GLU A 284 7.15 14.08 -26.32
CA GLU A 284 7.21 15.02 -27.46
C GLU A 284 6.58 16.36 -27.11
N HIS A 285 5.39 16.37 -26.50
CA HIS A 285 4.70 17.59 -26.09
C HIS A 285 5.48 18.39 -25.01
N ARG A 286 6.39 17.75 -24.27
CA ARG A 286 7.29 18.42 -23.32
C ARG A 286 8.47 19.09 -24.03
N LEU A 287 8.97 18.50 -25.11
CA LEU A 287 10.05 19.06 -25.93
C LEU A 287 9.56 20.30 -26.69
N ASP A 288 8.36 20.27 -27.27
CA ASP A 288 7.79 21.44 -27.97
C ASP A 288 7.58 22.65 -27.06
N ARG A 289 7.10 22.42 -25.82
CA ARG A 289 7.00 23.49 -24.82
C ARG A 289 8.34 24.05 -24.36
N SER A 290 9.41 23.24 -24.41
CA SER A 290 10.76 23.68 -24.03
C SER A 290 11.44 24.49 -25.14
N LEU A 291 10.99 24.39 -26.39
CA LEU A 291 11.54 25.12 -27.54
C LEU A 291 10.88 26.50 -27.73
N ASP A 292 9.61 26.65 -27.34
CA ASP A 292 8.84 27.88 -27.50
C ASP A 292 9.11 28.93 -26.39
N ASP A 293 9.68 28.52 -25.25
CA ASP A 293 10.03 29.40 -24.12
C ASP A 293 11.22 30.35 -24.41
N GLY A 294 11.70 30.38 -25.67
CA GLY A 294 12.73 31.30 -26.16
C GLY A 294 12.20 32.62 -26.73
N VAL A 295 10.93 32.71 -27.16
CA VAL A 295 10.38 33.94 -27.76
C VAL A 295 8.85 34.00 -27.59
N THR A 296 8.34 34.51 -26.47
CA THR A 296 7.27 35.54 -26.42
C THR A 296 6.72 35.74 -25.01
N THR A 297 6.85 36.97 -24.49
CA THR A 297 6.00 37.50 -23.43
C THR A 297 4.59 37.75 -23.97
N GLN A 298 3.66 36.81 -23.79
CA GLN A 298 2.22 37.13 -23.76
C GLN A 298 1.49 36.37 -22.66
N THR A 299 0.82 37.17 -21.83
CA THR A 299 -0.12 36.82 -20.78
C THR A 299 -1.23 35.90 -21.28
N THR A 300 -1.28 34.67 -20.77
CA THR A 300 -2.54 33.89 -20.71
C THR A 300 -2.76 33.34 -19.31
N THR A 301 -3.95 33.66 -18.84
CA THR A 301 -4.57 33.32 -17.56
C THR A 301 -4.68 31.80 -17.37
N GLY A 302 -4.47 31.38 -16.13
CA GLY A 302 -4.39 29.98 -15.73
C GLY A 302 -5.60 29.12 -16.11
N SER A 303 -5.31 27.95 -16.67
CA SER A 303 -6.17 26.79 -16.54
C SER A 303 -5.30 25.55 -16.29
N THR A 304 -5.57 24.87 -15.18
CA THR A 304 -5.03 23.57 -14.78
C THR A 304 -5.58 22.46 -15.69
N GLN A 305 -5.35 22.55 -17.00
CA GLN A 305 -5.73 21.52 -17.96
C GLN A 305 -4.68 20.41 -17.91
N VAL A 306 -4.98 19.33 -17.17
CA VAL A 306 -4.19 18.10 -17.20
C VAL A 306 -4.09 17.64 -18.66
N ASN A 307 -2.87 17.43 -19.17
CA ASN A 307 -2.62 17.00 -20.55
C ASN A 307 -3.52 15.79 -20.88
N ARG A 308 -4.31 15.88 -21.95
CA ARG A 308 -5.26 14.85 -22.35
C ARG A 308 -4.60 13.47 -22.53
N ALA A 309 -3.33 13.44 -22.96
CA ALA A 309 -2.56 12.21 -23.07
C ALA A 309 -2.27 11.57 -21.69
N ILE A 310 -1.99 12.37 -20.66
CA ILE A 310 -1.80 11.88 -19.28
C ILE A 310 -3.11 11.31 -18.72
N GLN A 311 -4.25 11.96 -18.98
CA GLN A 311 -5.56 11.43 -18.58
C GLN A 311 -5.86 10.07 -19.23
N LEU A 312 -5.60 9.95 -20.54
CA LEU A 312 -5.78 8.70 -21.27
C LEU A 312 -4.82 7.61 -20.78
N LEU A 313 -3.57 7.96 -20.46
CA LEU A 313 -2.58 7.05 -19.88
C LEU A 313 -3.07 6.50 -18.53
N ALA A 314 -3.53 7.38 -17.65
CA ALA A 314 -4.08 6.99 -16.34
C ALA A 314 -5.33 6.11 -16.48
N GLN A 315 -6.25 6.46 -17.38
CA GLN A 315 -7.45 5.65 -17.65
C GLN A 315 -7.10 4.26 -18.19
N LYS A 316 -6.14 4.16 -19.12
CA LYS A 316 -5.70 2.88 -19.68
C LYS A 316 -5.02 1.99 -18.64
N TYR A 317 -4.12 2.56 -17.83
CA TYR A 317 -3.39 1.79 -16.82
C TYR A 317 -4.24 1.47 -15.58
N CYS A 318 -4.78 2.48 -14.91
CA CYS A 318 -5.53 2.30 -13.65
C CYS A 318 -6.97 1.80 -13.85
N GLY A 319 -7.51 1.91 -15.07
CA GLY A 319 -8.83 1.39 -15.42
C GLY A 319 -8.72 0.03 -16.10
N GLU A 320 -8.38 0.03 -17.38
CA GLU A 320 -8.44 -1.18 -18.21
C GLU A 320 -7.43 -2.26 -17.78
N CYS A 321 -6.15 -1.91 -17.61
CA CYS A 321 -5.13 -2.89 -17.21
C CYS A 321 -5.42 -3.45 -15.82
N LYS A 322 -5.83 -2.59 -14.87
CA LYS A 322 -6.23 -3.01 -13.52
C LYS A 322 -7.39 -4.02 -13.54
N ILE A 323 -8.47 -3.72 -14.28
CA ILE A 323 -9.64 -4.61 -14.38
C ILE A 323 -9.24 -5.97 -15.00
N SER A 324 -8.50 -5.96 -16.12
CA SER A 324 -8.04 -7.21 -16.75
C SER A 324 -7.11 -8.00 -15.84
N PHE A 325 -6.21 -7.34 -15.12
CA PHE A 325 -5.31 -7.98 -14.17
C PHE A 325 -6.05 -8.60 -12.98
N GLU A 326 -7.03 -7.90 -12.40
CA GLU A 326 -7.87 -8.42 -11.31
C GLU A 326 -8.73 -9.61 -11.78
N GLU A 327 -9.27 -9.55 -12.99
CA GLU A 327 -10.02 -10.66 -13.58
C GLU A 327 -9.12 -11.88 -13.82
N LEU A 328 -7.93 -11.68 -14.41
CA LEU A 328 -6.96 -12.74 -14.63
C LEU A 328 -6.54 -13.39 -13.31
N SER A 329 -6.26 -12.59 -12.29
CA SER A 329 -5.92 -13.06 -10.95
C SER A 329 -7.01 -13.94 -10.34
N LYS A 330 -8.29 -13.52 -10.44
CA LYS A 330 -9.44 -14.32 -9.96
C LYS A 330 -9.56 -15.65 -10.72
N ILE A 331 -9.33 -15.65 -12.03
CA ILE A 331 -9.35 -16.88 -12.84
C ILE A 331 -8.24 -17.84 -12.41
N ILE A 332 -7.00 -17.36 -12.29
CA ILE A 332 -5.84 -18.17 -11.88
C ILE A 332 -6.03 -18.75 -10.48
N GLN A 333 -6.50 -17.94 -9.52
CA GLN A 333 -6.84 -18.43 -8.17
C GLN A 333 -7.85 -19.59 -8.22
N ARG A 334 -8.89 -19.47 -9.07
CA ARG A 334 -9.91 -20.51 -9.22
C ARG A 334 -9.37 -21.77 -9.87
N VAL A 335 -8.55 -21.64 -10.91
CA VAL A 335 -7.86 -22.78 -11.54
C VAL A 335 -7.01 -23.53 -10.53
N LEU A 336 -6.24 -22.81 -9.70
CA LEU A 336 -5.39 -23.41 -8.68
C LEU A 336 -6.20 -24.10 -7.59
N ALA A 337 -7.29 -23.49 -7.13
CA ALA A 337 -8.21 -24.11 -6.18
C ALA A 337 -8.82 -25.40 -6.75
N CYS A 338 -9.30 -25.39 -8.00
CA CYS A 338 -9.80 -26.59 -8.68
C CYS A 338 -8.73 -27.67 -8.84
N ARG A 339 -7.49 -27.31 -9.19
CA ARG A 339 -6.37 -28.25 -9.31
C ARG A 339 -6.02 -28.89 -7.96
N ARG A 340 -6.08 -28.13 -6.87
CA ARG A 340 -5.84 -28.67 -5.51
C ARG A 340 -6.88 -29.74 -5.15
N GLU A 341 -8.16 -29.48 -5.37
CA GLU A 341 -9.23 -30.47 -5.14
C GLU A 341 -9.09 -31.70 -6.05
N LEU A 342 -8.74 -31.49 -7.32
CA LEU A 342 -8.49 -32.59 -8.27
C LEU A 342 -7.36 -33.52 -7.79
N VAL A 343 -6.24 -32.94 -7.34
CA VAL A 343 -5.12 -33.70 -6.77
C VAL A 343 -5.52 -34.41 -5.48
N ALA A 344 -6.32 -33.77 -4.62
CA ALA A 344 -6.81 -34.39 -3.39
C ALA A 344 -7.69 -35.62 -3.68
N TYR A 345 -8.62 -35.52 -4.62
CA TYR A 345 -9.46 -36.62 -5.06
C TYR A 345 -8.66 -37.78 -5.67
N ASP A 346 -7.76 -37.47 -6.62
CA ASP A 346 -6.93 -38.48 -7.29
C ASP A 346 -6.00 -39.20 -6.28
N ARG A 347 -5.50 -38.50 -5.25
CA ARG A 347 -4.75 -39.12 -4.14
C ARG A 347 -5.62 -40.06 -3.30
N ASN A 348 -6.83 -39.64 -2.96
CA ASN A 348 -7.75 -40.46 -2.17
C ASN A 348 -8.18 -41.73 -2.91
N GLN A 349 -8.39 -41.66 -4.24
CA GLN A 349 -8.66 -42.84 -5.06
C GLN A 349 -7.47 -43.81 -5.11
N ARG A 350 -6.24 -43.29 -5.27
CA ARG A 350 -5.02 -44.12 -5.26
C ARG A 350 -4.76 -44.78 -3.89
N GLY A 351 -5.07 -44.07 -2.80
CA GLY A 351 -4.99 -44.59 -1.44
C GLY A 351 -6.00 -45.69 -1.12
N GLN A 352 -7.12 -45.77 -1.86
CA GLN A 352 -8.08 -46.88 -1.75
C GLN A 352 -7.64 -48.13 -2.54
N GLY A 353 -6.72 -47.99 -3.50
CA GLY A 353 -6.18 -49.11 -4.30
C GLY A 353 -4.98 -49.84 -3.69
N THR A 354 -4.45 -49.39 -2.55
CA THR A 354 -3.25 -49.96 -1.90
C THR A 354 -3.42 -50.10 -0.39
N ILE A 355 -4.41 -50.90 0.03
CA ILE A 355 -4.35 -51.56 1.35
C ILE A 355 -3.84 -52.98 1.13
N GLN A 356 -2.52 -53.13 0.98
CA GLN A 356 -1.80 -54.29 1.47
C GLN A 356 -0.28 -54.06 1.45
N TYR A 357 0.31 -54.15 2.65
CA TYR A 357 1.74 -54.27 2.95
C TYR A 357 2.66 -53.08 2.61
N GLN A 358 2.82 -52.16 3.56
CA GLN A 358 4.05 -52.06 4.37
C GLN A 358 3.99 -50.82 5.27
N ARG A 359 3.99 -51.05 6.59
CA ARG A 359 4.38 -50.06 7.60
C ARG A 359 5.89 -49.93 7.57
N ALA A 360 6.41 -48.78 7.16
CA ALA A 360 7.75 -48.34 7.54
C ALA A 360 7.73 -46.81 7.74
N SER A 361 8.18 -46.41 8.93
CA SER A 361 8.26 -45.04 9.43
C SER A 361 9.33 -44.20 8.72
N CYS A 362 9.05 -42.91 8.51
CA CYS A 362 10.03 -41.80 8.57
C CYS A 362 9.22 -40.49 8.63
N VAL A 363 9.05 -39.86 9.79
CA VAL A 363 9.95 -38.86 10.42
C VAL A 363 10.46 -37.83 9.43
N SER A 364 10.13 -36.57 9.74
CA SER A 364 10.54 -35.32 9.10
C SER A 364 11.95 -35.31 8.51
N ASP A 365 12.07 -34.85 7.26
CA ASP A 365 13.16 -33.94 6.92
C ASP A 365 12.73 -32.99 5.80
N CYS A 366 13.03 -31.72 6.00
CA CYS A 366 12.62 -30.60 5.17
C CYS A 366 13.87 -30.00 4.54
N THR A 367 14.34 -30.61 3.44
CA THR A 367 15.34 -30.02 2.54
C THR A 367 15.19 -30.58 1.13
N GLU A 368 14.31 -30.01 0.30
CA GLU A 368 14.34 -30.27 -1.15
C GLU A 368 15.19 -29.20 -1.85
N LYS A 369 16.44 -29.56 -2.14
CA LYS A 369 17.21 -28.98 -3.23
C LYS A 369 16.88 -29.74 -4.53
N ASN A 370 16.52 -28.97 -5.55
CA ASN A 370 16.60 -29.22 -6.98
C ASN A 370 15.57 -30.12 -7.69
N THR A 371 14.99 -29.48 -8.73
CA THR A 371 14.59 -30.02 -10.03
C THR A 371 13.37 -30.94 -10.11
N SER A 372 12.19 -30.33 -10.12
CA SER A 372 11.00 -30.83 -10.81
C SER A 372 10.27 -29.68 -11.52
N PRO A 373 9.74 -29.86 -12.75
CA PRO A 373 9.15 -28.78 -13.53
C PRO A 373 7.64 -28.70 -13.28
N ALA A 374 7.18 -28.05 -12.20
CA ALA A 374 5.74 -27.81 -12.03
C ALA A 374 5.32 -26.75 -10.97
N ASN A 375 6.25 -26.14 -10.22
CA ASN A 375 5.90 -25.01 -9.37
C ASN A 375 6.29 -23.71 -10.09
N PRO A 376 5.35 -22.80 -10.43
CA PRO A 376 5.71 -21.50 -10.98
C PRO A 376 6.65 -20.81 -9.98
N PRO A 377 7.77 -20.24 -10.43
CA PRO A 377 8.76 -19.67 -9.53
C PRO A 377 8.12 -18.57 -8.69
N VAL A 378 8.07 -18.80 -7.38
CA VAL A 378 7.44 -17.88 -6.42
C VAL A 378 8.19 -16.55 -6.42
N GLY A 379 7.45 -15.43 -6.48
CA GLY A 379 7.99 -14.09 -6.20
C GLY A 379 8.80 -13.43 -7.32
N ARG A 380 8.69 -13.87 -8.59
CA ARG A 380 9.44 -13.25 -9.70
C ARG A 380 8.74 -12.09 -10.41
N CYS A 381 7.50 -11.78 -10.07
CA CYS A 381 6.83 -10.64 -10.68
C CYS A 381 7.45 -9.32 -10.18
N TYR A 382 7.32 -8.28 -10.98
CA TYR A 382 7.84 -6.96 -10.64
C TYR A 382 7.37 -6.47 -9.27
N GLY A 383 6.08 -6.68 -8.95
CA GLY A 383 5.50 -6.24 -7.69
C GLY A 383 6.11 -6.92 -6.46
N CYS A 384 6.28 -8.24 -6.49
CA CYS A 384 6.94 -8.95 -5.39
C CYS A 384 8.39 -8.54 -5.23
N ALA A 385 9.12 -8.41 -6.33
CA ALA A 385 10.51 -8.02 -6.26
C ALA A 385 10.65 -6.58 -5.73
N SER A 386 9.75 -5.66 -6.11
CA SER A 386 9.71 -4.29 -5.58
C SER A 386 9.43 -4.28 -4.08
N SER A 387 8.39 -4.98 -3.62
CA SER A 387 8.07 -5.07 -2.19
C SER A 387 9.17 -5.77 -1.39
N ALA A 388 9.79 -6.82 -1.93
CA ALA A 388 10.92 -7.49 -1.29
C ALA A 388 12.13 -6.56 -1.15
N THR A 389 12.42 -5.74 -2.17
CA THR A 389 13.44 -4.68 -2.09
C THR A 389 13.11 -3.68 -0.98
N GLU A 390 11.88 -3.18 -0.89
CA GLU A 390 11.48 -2.22 0.16
C GLU A 390 11.61 -2.78 1.58
N HIS A 391 11.17 -4.01 1.79
CA HIS A 391 11.34 -4.70 3.08
C HIS A 391 12.82 -4.96 3.39
N CYS A 392 13.61 -5.32 2.39
CA CYS A 392 15.05 -5.51 2.53
C CYS A 392 15.75 -4.19 2.91
N LEU A 393 15.41 -3.08 2.26
CA LEU A 393 15.94 -1.74 2.60
C LEU A 393 15.61 -1.35 4.05
N THR A 394 14.38 -1.63 4.49
CA THR A 394 13.95 -1.39 5.87
C THR A 394 14.79 -2.21 6.85
N LEU A 395 15.00 -3.50 6.57
CA LEU A 395 15.86 -4.38 7.36
C LEU A 395 17.32 -3.87 7.40
N LEU A 396 17.88 -3.53 6.25
CA LEU A 396 19.26 -3.03 6.13
C LEU A 396 19.46 -1.72 6.90
N ARG A 397 18.46 -0.83 6.92
CA ARG A 397 18.46 0.39 7.73
C ARG A 397 18.47 0.07 9.22
N ALA A 398 17.67 -0.88 9.66
CA ALA A 398 17.70 -1.33 11.06
C ALA A 398 19.07 -1.93 11.42
N LEU A 399 19.64 -2.79 10.56
CA LEU A 399 20.97 -3.40 10.77
C LEU A 399 22.09 -2.35 10.81
N ALA A 400 22.03 -1.33 9.96
CA ALA A 400 23.03 -0.27 9.86
C ALA A 400 23.10 0.64 11.12
N THR A 401 22.15 0.54 12.05
CA THR A 401 22.22 1.22 13.36
C THR A 401 23.31 0.65 14.26
N ASN A 402 23.71 -0.60 14.04
CA ASN A 402 24.81 -1.25 14.75
C ASN A 402 26.13 -1.05 13.98
N SER A 403 27.16 -0.52 14.65
CA SER A 403 28.44 -0.19 14.03
C SER A 403 29.17 -1.41 13.43
N ALA A 404 29.17 -2.55 14.13
CA ALA A 404 29.80 -3.78 13.65
C ALA A 404 29.05 -4.36 12.44
N ALA A 405 27.72 -4.29 12.46
CA ALA A 405 26.90 -4.72 11.33
C ALA A 405 27.12 -3.85 10.10
N ARG A 406 27.17 -2.53 10.29
CA ARG A 406 27.43 -1.55 9.25
C ARG A 406 28.73 -1.80 8.50
N GLU A 407 29.83 -2.12 9.20
CA GLU A 407 31.10 -2.45 8.53
C GLU A 407 30.98 -3.66 7.60
N VAL A 408 30.23 -4.68 8.00
CA VAL A 408 30.00 -5.88 7.19
C VAL A 408 29.17 -5.55 5.97
N LEU A 409 28.09 -4.79 6.15
CA LEU A 409 27.23 -4.36 5.05
C LEU A 409 28.03 -3.58 3.99
N CYS A 410 28.91 -2.67 4.42
CA CYS A 410 29.79 -1.94 3.51
C CYS A 410 30.78 -2.87 2.78
N LYS A 411 31.40 -3.83 3.48
CA LYS A 411 32.31 -4.82 2.87
C LYS A 411 31.62 -5.70 1.83
N GLN A 412 30.32 -5.92 1.94
CA GLN A 412 29.51 -6.68 0.98
C GLN A 412 29.04 -5.84 -0.23
N GLY A 413 29.52 -4.60 -0.38
CA GLY A 413 29.20 -3.76 -1.54
C GLY A 413 27.85 -3.07 -1.47
N LEU A 414 27.25 -2.92 -0.28
CA LEU A 414 25.93 -2.29 -0.12
C LEU A 414 25.90 -0.85 -0.69
N ILE A 415 26.97 -0.08 -0.53
CA ILE A 415 27.02 1.32 -0.97
C ILE A 415 26.87 1.41 -2.49
N GLN A 416 27.66 0.62 -3.22
CA GLN A 416 27.59 0.51 -4.67
C GLN A 416 26.18 0.10 -5.13
N GLU A 417 25.62 -0.96 -4.52
CA GLU A 417 24.30 -1.48 -4.86
C GLU A 417 23.19 -0.41 -4.72
N LEU A 418 23.20 0.30 -3.60
CA LEU A 418 22.20 1.35 -3.32
C LEU A 418 22.30 2.52 -4.30
N VAL A 419 23.52 2.97 -4.62
CA VAL A 419 23.74 4.10 -5.53
C VAL A 419 23.38 3.73 -6.98
N GLU A 420 23.70 2.52 -7.41
CA GLU A 420 23.47 2.07 -8.78
C GLU A 420 21.99 1.77 -9.04
N HIS A 421 21.31 1.07 -8.12
CA HIS A 421 20.00 0.47 -8.38
C HIS A 421 18.84 1.09 -7.60
N ASN A 422 19.06 1.61 -6.39
CA ASN A 422 17.98 2.02 -5.50
C ASN A 422 17.80 3.54 -5.36
N LEU A 423 18.89 4.33 -5.46
CA LEU A 423 18.87 5.78 -5.22
C LEU A 423 17.87 6.53 -6.10
N ARG A 424 17.62 6.03 -7.31
CA ARG A 424 16.75 6.65 -8.33
C ARG A 424 15.44 5.90 -8.54
N ARG A 425 15.24 4.78 -7.83
CA ARG A 425 14.18 3.82 -8.11
C ARG A 425 13.18 3.77 -6.97
N GLY A 426 11.93 3.49 -7.32
CA GLY A 426 10.83 3.35 -6.36
C GLY A 426 10.17 4.69 -6.08
N THR A 427 9.29 4.70 -5.08
CA THR A 427 8.56 5.90 -4.66
C THR A 427 9.51 6.93 -4.04
N ILE A 428 9.06 8.19 -3.95
CA ILE A 428 9.83 9.26 -3.30
C ILE A 428 10.21 8.88 -1.86
N GLN A 429 9.31 8.17 -1.17
CA GLN A 429 9.58 7.64 0.18
C GLN A 429 10.73 6.65 0.18
N VAL A 430 10.73 5.66 -0.72
CA VAL A 430 11.81 4.67 -0.83
C VAL A 430 13.14 5.35 -1.18
N GLN A 431 13.12 6.33 -2.08
CA GLN A 431 14.32 7.10 -2.43
C GLN A 431 14.88 7.90 -1.24
N GLU A 432 14.01 8.49 -0.40
CA GLU A 432 14.42 9.14 0.85
C GLU A 432 14.99 8.13 1.85
N GLU A 433 14.36 6.97 2.02
CA GLU A 433 14.85 5.88 2.86
C GLU A 433 16.25 5.41 2.43
N VAL A 434 16.48 5.25 1.12
CA VAL A 434 17.80 4.92 0.56
C VAL A 434 18.82 6.02 0.85
N ARG A 435 18.46 7.30 0.68
CA ARG A 435 19.36 8.42 1.00
C ARG A 435 19.75 8.44 2.48
N GLN A 436 18.79 8.17 3.37
CA GLN A 436 19.04 8.09 4.81
C GLN A 436 19.89 6.87 5.18
N LEU A 437 19.66 5.72 4.54
CA LEU A 437 20.49 4.53 4.69
C LEU A 437 21.93 4.81 4.27
N LEU A 438 22.14 5.46 3.11
CA LEU A 438 23.48 5.85 2.63
C LEU A 438 24.20 6.80 3.61
N CYS A 439 23.47 7.76 4.20
CA CYS A 439 24.02 8.62 5.25
C CYS A 439 24.40 7.83 6.51
N LEU A 440 23.59 6.85 6.91
CA LEU A 440 23.81 6.04 8.10
C LEU A 440 25.01 5.09 7.94
N VAL A 441 25.14 4.44 6.79
CA VAL A 441 26.23 3.48 6.53
C VAL A 441 27.59 4.15 6.38
N THR A 442 27.63 5.42 5.95
CA THR A 442 28.87 6.19 5.79
C THR A 442 29.28 6.98 7.04
N ARG A 443 28.36 7.17 8.00
CA ARG A 443 28.63 7.93 9.23
C ARG A 443 29.84 7.40 9.99
N ASP A 444 30.80 8.27 10.30
CA ASP A 444 32.03 7.95 11.03
C ASP A 444 32.87 6.83 10.38
N ASN A 445 32.74 6.62 9.05
CA ASN A 445 33.50 5.64 8.29
C ASN A 445 34.14 6.28 7.05
N ALA A 446 35.44 6.56 7.16
CA ALA A 446 36.20 7.25 6.11
C ALA A 446 36.31 6.45 4.80
N GLN A 447 36.44 5.12 4.88
CA GLN A 447 36.56 4.27 3.69
C GLN A 447 35.24 4.24 2.90
N SER A 448 34.13 4.03 3.61
CA SER A 448 32.79 4.04 3.01
C SER A 448 32.39 5.42 2.50
N THR A 449 32.78 6.49 3.20
CA THR A 449 32.58 7.87 2.71
C THR A 449 33.38 8.11 1.43
N LYS A 450 34.64 7.63 1.36
CA LYS A 450 35.47 7.73 0.15
C LYS A 450 34.83 7.04 -1.04
N GLU A 451 34.37 5.81 -0.83
CA GLU A 451 33.68 5.00 -1.84
C GLU A 451 32.44 5.74 -2.37
N LEU A 452 31.57 6.20 -1.46
CA LEU A 452 30.35 6.92 -1.84
C LEU A 452 30.66 8.22 -2.60
N CYS A 453 31.57 9.05 -2.09
CA CYS A 453 31.97 10.29 -2.76
C CYS A 453 32.56 10.00 -4.15
N SER A 454 33.38 8.95 -4.29
CA SER A 454 33.94 8.56 -5.59
C SER A 454 32.85 8.13 -6.58
N LEU A 455 31.86 7.35 -6.14
CA LEU A 455 30.73 6.93 -6.99
C LEU A 455 29.91 8.13 -7.48
N LEU A 456 29.60 9.07 -6.57
CA LEU A 456 28.85 10.28 -6.89
C LEU A 456 29.63 11.19 -7.86
N THR A 457 30.90 11.46 -7.55
CA THR A 457 31.77 12.26 -8.43
C THR A 457 31.88 11.63 -9.80
N ASN A 458 32.22 10.35 -9.89
CA ASN A 458 32.35 9.64 -11.18
C ASN A 458 31.06 9.73 -11.99
N ARG A 459 29.90 9.52 -11.36
CA ARG A 459 28.61 9.56 -12.06
C ARG A 459 28.30 10.95 -12.62
N VAL A 460 28.45 12.00 -11.80
CA VAL A 460 28.24 13.39 -12.23
C VAL A 460 29.23 13.78 -13.33
N THR A 461 30.51 13.41 -13.20
CA THR A 461 31.54 13.67 -14.22
C THR A 461 31.21 12.97 -15.54
N MET A 462 30.74 11.72 -15.52
CA MET A 462 30.37 10.98 -16.74
C MET A 462 29.17 11.61 -17.44
N THR A 463 28.17 12.09 -16.68
CA THR A 463 27.02 12.81 -17.24
C THR A 463 27.44 14.17 -17.82
N LEU A 464 28.28 14.93 -17.12
CA LEU A 464 28.82 16.21 -17.58
C LEU A 464 29.62 16.10 -18.88
N ARG A 465 30.44 15.05 -19.01
CA ARG A 465 31.25 14.78 -20.21
C ARG A 465 30.45 14.20 -21.38
N GLY A 466 29.13 14.09 -21.27
CA GLY A 466 28.25 13.54 -22.31
C GLY A 466 28.47 12.05 -22.59
N ARG A 467 29.12 11.31 -21.68
CA ARG A 467 29.39 9.86 -21.85
C ARG A 467 28.19 9.00 -21.49
N VAL A 468 27.18 9.57 -20.86
CA VAL A 468 25.89 8.94 -20.58
C VAL A 468 24.85 9.60 -21.46
N VAL A 469 24.16 8.81 -22.28
CA VAL A 469 23.03 9.30 -23.09
C VAL A 469 21.88 9.62 -22.15
N THR A 470 21.69 10.90 -21.83
CA THR A 470 20.57 11.37 -21.01
C THR A 470 19.87 12.52 -21.73
N SER A 471 18.55 12.44 -21.89
CA SER A 471 17.75 13.50 -22.51
C SER A 471 17.66 14.76 -21.65
N ASP A 472 17.92 14.66 -20.33
CA ASP A 472 17.86 15.77 -19.38
C ASP A 472 18.94 15.63 -18.29
N LEU A 473 19.92 16.54 -18.30
CA LEU A 473 20.98 16.61 -17.30
C LEU A 473 20.43 16.82 -15.88
N SER A 474 19.38 17.64 -15.72
CA SER A 474 18.79 17.95 -14.41
C SER A 474 18.28 16.68 -13.74
N THR A 475 17.47 15.90 -14.46
CA THR A 475 16.97 14.61 -13.96
C THR A 475 18.10 13.60 -13.74
N ALA A 476 19.16 13.66 -14.56
CA ALA A 476 20.28 12.74 -14.49
C ALA A 476 21.18 12.92 -13.26
N VAL A 477 21.29 14.12 -12.66
CA VAL A 477 22.17 14.37 -11.49
C VAL A 477 21.42 14.76 -10.22
N ARG A 478 20.09 14.96 -10.29
CA ARG A 478 19.26 15.42 -9.17
C ARG A 478 19.43 14.59 -7.90
N HIS A 479 19.44 13.27 -8.03
CA HIS A 479 19.46 12.35 -6.89
C HIS A 479 20.84 12.35 -6.22
N GLU A 480 21.91 12.48 -7.00
CA GLU A 480 23.28 12.63 -6.51
C GLU A 480 23.44 13.95 -5.74
N MET A 481 22.96 15.06 -6.31
CA MET A 481 23.02 16.39 -5.65
C MET A 481 22.20 16.42 -4.36
N ALA A 482 21.01 15.79 -4.35
CA ALA A 482 20.18 15.68 -3.16
C ALA A 482 20.85 14.83 -2.07
N LEU A 483 21.51 13.72 -2.44
CA LEU A 483 22.28 12.91 -1.50
C LEU A 483 23.49 13.66 -0.93
N LEU A 484 24.23 14.40 -1.76
CA LEU A 484 25.34 15.24 -1.29
C LEU A 484 24.88 16.28 -0.26
N GLY A 485 23.74 16.93 -0.51
CA GLY A 485 23.15 17.85 0.46
C GLY A 485 22.79 17.16 1.78
N ALA A 486 22.19 15.97 1.72
CA ALA A 486 21.86 15.19 2.92
C ALA A 486 23.11 14.74 3.69
N LEU A 487 24.17 14.32 3.00
CA LEU A 487 25.44 13.87 3.61
C LEU A 487 26.11 14.99 4.41
N ILE A 488 26.11 16.21 3.86
CA ILE A 488 26.73 17.40 4.46
C ILE A 488 25.97 17.87 5.70
N GLN A 489 24.65 17.70 5.74
CA GLN A 489 23.84 18.03 6.91
C GLN A 489 24.04 17.06 8.09
N LYS A 490 24.73 15.94 7.90
CA LYS A 490 25.05 15.00 8.98
C LYS A 490 26.41 15.33 9.60
N GLU A 491 26.37 15.72 10.87
CA GLU A 491 27.57 15.88 11.69
C GLU A 491 28.22 14.53 11.97
N ASP A 492 29.44 14.33 11.47
CA ASP A 492 30.27 13.17 11.73
C ASP A 492 31.76 13.47 11.48
N THR A 493 32.64 12.53 11.82
CA THR A 493 34.10 12.70 11.67
C THR A 493 34.55 12.81 10.20
N CYS A 494 33.67 12.51 9.24
CA CYS A 494 33.98 12.46 7.81
C CYS A 494 33.51 13.72 7.06
N TRP A 495 33.02 14.75 7.77
CA TRP A 495 32.50 16.00 7.19
C TRP A 495 33.47 16.64 6.17
N GLU A 496 34.76 16.64 6.47
CA GLU A 496 35.76 17.31 5.64
C GLU A 496 35.90 16.62 4.27
N GLN A 497 35.82 15.29 4.25
CA GLN A 497 35.86 14.52 3.01
C GLN A 497 34.62 14.74 2.14
N LYS A 498 33.44 14.83 2.77
CA LYS A 498 32.20 15.17 2.07
C LYS A 498 32.27 16.58 1.48
N LEU A 499 32.82 17.54 2.23
CA LEU A 499 32.99 18.91 1.77
C LEU A 499 33.96 19.01 0.59
N ARG A 500 35.08 18.28 0.62
CA ARG A 500 36.00 18.16 -0.53
C ARG A 500 35.27 17.70 -1.79
N CYS A 501 34.41 16.68 -1.67
CA CYS A 501 33.63 16.16 -2.80
C CYS A 501 32.71 17.24 -3.41
N VAL A 502 31.98 18.00 -2.59
CA VAL A 502 31.13 19.10 -3.06
C VAL A 502 31.96 20.19 -3.75
N MET A 503 33.09 20.58 -3.15
CA MET A 503 33.96 21.61 -3.72
C MET A 503 34.60 21.15 -5.04
N GLN A 504 35.02 19.88 -5.12
CA GLN A 504 35.56 19.29 -6.34
C GLN A 504 34.53 19.31 -7.48
N LEU A 505 33.29 18.93 -7.19
CA LEU A 505 32.19 18.96 -8.16
C LEU A 505 31.86 20.38 -8.62
N PHE A 506 31.81 21.34 -7.70
CA PHE A 506 31.60 22.75 -8.01
C PHE A 506 32.67 23.30 -8.95
N LEU A 507 33.95 23.12 -8.60
CA LEU A 507 35.06 23.63 -9.41
C LEU A 507 35.14 22.94 -10.77
N MET A 508 34.89 21.63 -10.82
CA MET A 508 34.82 20.89 -12.08
C MET A 508 33.69 21.42 -12.98
N ALA A 509 32.48 21.59 -12.45
CA ALA A 509 31.36 22.12 -13.21
C ALA A 509 31.61 23.55 -13.74
N CYS A 510 32.24 24.41 -12.93
CA CYS A 510 32.62 25.76 -13.33
C CYS A 510 33.71 25.78 -14.43
N LYS A 511 34.63 24.81 -14.43
CA LYS A 511 35.68 24.69 -15.45
C LYS A 511 35.14 24.13 -16.76
N ASP A 512 34.33 23.07 -16.67
CA ASP A 512 33.95 22.26 -17.83
C ASP A 512 32.76 22.83 -18.62
N SER A 513 31.95 23.73 -18.05
CA SER A 513 30.81 24.30 -18.80
C SER A 513 30.28 25.64 -18.26
N LYS A 514 29.91 26.54 -19.18
CA LYS A 514 29.11 27.75 -18.90
C LYS A 514 27.63 27.57 -19.27
N SER A 515 27.19 26.34 -19.51
CA SER A 515 25.82 26.05 -19.89
C SER A 515 24.84 26.41 -18.78
N PRO A 516 23.73 27.14 -19.06
CA PRO A 516 22.67 27.41 -18.10
C PRO A 516 22.16 26.16 -17.37
N VAL A 517 22.06 25.04 -18.08
CA VAL A 517 21.58 23.77 -17.51
C VAL A 517 22.57 23.21 -16.48
N VAL A 518 23.87 23.33 -16.72
CA VAL A 518 24.92 22.93 -15.76
C VAL A 518 24.94 23.86 -14.56
N MET A 519 24.74 25.16 -14.80
CA MET A 519 24.63 26.17 -13.74
C MET A 519 23.47 25.84 -12.79
N GLU A 520 22.29 25.54 -13.33
CA GLU A 520 21.10 25.23 -12.53
C GLU A 520 21.15 23.85 -11.88
N SER A 521 21.68 22.83 -12.58
CA SER A 521 21.60 21.43 -12.14
C SER A 521 22.75 20.98 -11.24
N ILE A 522 23.89 21.67 -11.25
CA ILE A 522 25.09 21.26 -10.49
C ILE A 522 25.68 22.42 -9.70
N ILE A 523 26.00 23.55 -10.34
CA ILE A 523 26.68 24.69 -9.70
C ILE A 523 25.79 25.29 -8.59
N LEU A 524 24.53 25.58 -8.89
CA LEU A 524 23.58 26.16 -7.95
C LEU A 524 23.30 25.22 -6.75
N PRO A 525 23.03 23.90 -6.94
CA PRO A 525 22.95 22.95 -5.83
C PRO A 525 24.20 22.93 -4.96
N CYS A 526 25.40 22.90 -5.55
CA CYS A 526 26.65 22.93 -4.77
C CYS A 526 26.76 24.22 -3.95
N LEU A 527 26.45 25.39 -4.54
CA LEU A 527 26.44 26.66 -3.83
C LEU A 527 25.40 26.70 -2.71
N LYS A 528 24.20 26.13 -2.91
CA LYS A 528 23.18 26.01 -1.86
C LYS A 528 23.68 25.15 -0.69
N ILE A 529 24.34 24.04 -0.99
CA ILE A 529 24.95 23.16 0.03
C ILE A 529 26.02 23.93 0.82
N LEU A 530 26.96 24.59 0.13
CA LEU A 530 28.01 25.39 0.78
C LEU A 530 27.43 26.56 1.60
N GLN A 531 26.43 27.26 1.06
CA GLN A 531 25.75 28.34 1.76
C GLN A 531 25.05 27.84 3.04
N SER A 532 24.50 26.63 3.02
CA SER A 532 23.84 26.05 4.20
C SER A 532 24.80 25.79 5.37
N LEU A 533 26.10 25.59 5.08
CA LEU A 533 27.14 25.46 6.10
C LEU A 533 27.65 26.82 6.61
N LEU A 534 27.65 27.83 5.73
CA LEU A 534 28.26 29.13 6.00
C LEU A 534 27.30 30.13 6.67
N LYS A 535 25.98 29.95 6.54
CA LYS A 535 25.00 30.88 7.12
C LYS A 535 24.79 30.60 8.62
N PRO A 536 25.18 31.51 9.53
CA PRO A 536 24.62 31.51 10.89
C PRO A 536 23.09 31.77 10.84
N GLU A 537 22.36 31.39 11.90
CA GLU A 537 20.92 31.69 12.03
C GLU A 537 20.66 33.17 11.70
N GLN A 538 19.63 33.44 10.88
CA GLN A 538 19.35 34.79 10.40
C GLN A 538 19.20 35.78 11.58
N PRO A 539 19.69 37.03 11.45
CA PRO A 539 19.63 38.10 12.46
C PRO A 539 18.21 38.66 12.69
N ILE A 540 17.20 37.81 12.60
CA ILE A 540 15.78 38.07 12.87
C ILE A 540 15.22 37.16 13.98
N SER A 541 16.02 36.19 14.44
CA SER A 541 15.76 35.41 15.66
C SER A 541 15.77 36.34 16.88
N LYS A 542 14.86 36.11 17.86
CA LYS A 542 14.80 36.87 19.13
C LYS A 542 16.14 36.96 19.87
N LYS A 543 17.10 36.08 19.57
CA LYS A 543 18.46 36.05 20.16
C LYS A 543 19.52 36.87 19.41
N ASN A 544 19.34 37.19 18.12
CA ASN A 544 20.41 37.70 17.24
C ASN A 544 20.02 38.96 16.46
N LYS A 545 18.98 39.68 16.91
CA LYS A 545 18.36 40.81 16.20
C LYS A 545 19.31 42.01 15.96
N ASP A 546 20.32 42.16 16.80
CA ASP A 546 21.25 43.31 16.78
C ASP A 546 22.68 42.94 16.34
N LYS A 547 22.89 41.75 15.74
CA LYS A 547 24.21 41.22 15.40
C LYS A 547 24.43 41.18 13.88
N THR A 548 25.55 41.76 13.42
CA THR A 548 26.01 41.66 12.02
C THR A 548 26.46 40.24 11.70
N ILE A 549 26.42 39.83 10.41
CA ILE A 549 26.91 38.51 9.97
C ILE A 549 28.38 38.30 10.39
N ASP A 550 29.21 39.35 10.33
CA ASP A 550 30.60 39.32 10.76
C ASP A 550 30.77 39.12 12.28
N SER A 551 29.82 39.61 13.09
CA SER A 551 29.81 39.37 14.55
C SER A 551 29.28 37.98 14.93
N LEU A 552 28.56 37.32 14.02
CA LEU A 552 28.03 35.95 14.18
C LEU A 552 29.00 34.88 13.65
N ALA A 553 30.01 35.28 12.87
CA ALA A 553 31.01 34.38 12.33
C ALA A 553 31.90 33.82 13.45
N THR A 554 31.96 32.49 13.55
CA THR A 554 32.76 31.78 14.57
C THR A 554 34.27 31.83 14.31
N VAL A 555 34.69 32.30 13.13
CA VAL A 555 36.07 32.31 12.65
C VAL A 555 36.35 33.63 11.94
N GLN A 556 37.37 34.36 12.40
CA GLN A 556 38.01 35.45 11.65
C GLN A 556 39.38 34.94 11.20
N PRO A 557 39.60 34.70 9.89
CA PRO A 557 40.89 34.21 9.41
C PRO A 557 41.95 35.32 9.57
N PRO A 558 43.10 35.05 10.22
CA PRO A 558 44.23 35.98 10.25
C PRO A 558 44.84 36.15 8.85
N ASP A 559 45.43 37.31 8.59
CA ASP A 559 46.21 37.55 7.37
C ASP A 559 47.35 36.51 7.25
N GLY A 560 47.39 35.79 6.13
CA GLY A 560 48.44 34.81 5.81
C GLY A 560 48.14 33.35 6.19
N VAL A 561 47.04 33.05 6.91
CA VAL A 561 46.63 31.66 7.20
C VAL A 561 45.63 31.17 6.15
N SER A 562 46.13 30.82 4.96
CA SER A 562 45.33 30.26 3.87
C SER A 562 45.50 28.75 3.73
N ILE A 563 44.51 28.10 3.13
CA ILE A 563 44.57 26.68 2.77
C ILE A 563 44.91 26.60 1.28
N ASP A 564 45.93 25.81 0.92
CA ASP A 564 46.20 25.43 -0.47
C ASP A 564 45.05 24.53 -0.96
N LEU A 565 44.15 25.12 -1.74
CA LEU A 565 42.91 24.47 -2.18
C LEU A 565 43.18 23.19 -2.98
N ALA A 566 44.22 23.17 -3.83
CA ALA A 566 44.52 22.01 -4.65
C ALA A 566 44.96 20.83 -3.77
N LYS A 567 45.91 21.06 -2.86
CA LYS A 567 46.40 20.01 -1.95
C LYS A 567 45.34 19.55 -0.94
N TRP A 568 44.47 20.46 -0.49
CA TRP A 568 43.34 20.09 0.35
C TRP A 568 42.34 19.20 -0.38
N LEU A 569 42.01 19.51 -1.65
CA LEU A 569 41.15 18.68 -2.49
C LEU A 569 41.75 17.30 -2.78
N ASP A 570 43.07 17.23 -2.97
CA ASP A 570 43.81 15.97 -3.15
C ASP A 570 43.88 15.11 -1.86
N GLY A 571 43.43 15.67 -0.73
CA GLY A 571 43.38 14.96 0.55
C GLY A 571 44.73 14.86 1.25
N ASP A 572 45.66 15.79 0.99
CA ASP A 572 46.93 15.84 1.71
C ASP A 572 46.67 16.12 3.20
N SER A 573 47.13 15.19 4.04
CA SER A 573 47.05 15.26 5.51
C SER A 573 47.54 16.59 6.08
N LYS A 574 48.58 17.21 5.49
CA LYS A 574 49.18 18.47 5.93
C LYS A 574 48.28 19.69 5.71
N TYR A 575 47.26 19.56 4.88
CA TYR A 575 46.33 20.64 4.55
C TYR A 575 44.94 20.39 5.14
N SER A 576 44.78 19.36 5.98
CA SER A 576 43.52 19.07 6.66
C SER A 576 43.08 20.17 7.63
N TYR A 577 41.80 20.20 7.96
CA TYR A 577 41.23 21.12 8.93
C TYR A 577 41.92 21.01 10.30
N ALA A 578 42.27 19.80 10.74
CA ALA A 578 42.97 19.61 12.02
C ALA A 578 44.33 20.32 12.03
N GLU A 579 45.11 20.19 10.95
CA GLU A 579 46.40 20.87 10.77
C GLU A 579 46.23 22.39 10.60
N TRP A 580 45.21 22.81 9.86
CA TRP A 580 44.88 24.22 9.73
C TRP A 580 44.49 24.84 11.07
N LEU A 581 43.69 24.13 11.88
CA LEU A 581 43.26 24.58 13.21
C LEU A 581 44.45 24.70 14.16
N GLN A 582 45.45 23.82 14.07
CA GLN A 582 46.69 23.95 14.85
C GLN A 582 47.51 25.20 14.47
N ARG A 583 47.40 25.68 13.23
CA ARG A 583 48.05 26.92 12.77
C ARG A 583 47.29 28.18 13.14
N MET A 584 46.03 28.06 13.58
CA MET A 584 45.22 29.20 13.97
C MET A 584 45.70 29.75 15.32
N PRO A 585 45.85 31.08 15.44
CA PRO A 585 46.19 31.70 16.71
C PRO A 585 45.08 31.40 17.74
N GLY A 586 45.48 31.00 18.96
CA GLY A 586 44.53 30.70 20.03
C GLY A 586 43.58 31.87 20.28
N LYS A 587 42.27 31.58 20.46
CA LYS A 587 41.25 32.59 20.80
C LYS A 587 41.77 33.46 21.96
N LYS A 588 41.96 34.76 21.74
CA LYS A 588 42.11 35.72 22.83
C LYS A 588 40.85 35.60 23.70
N SER A 589 40.99 35.10 24.92
CA SER A 589 39.97 35.34 25.93
C SER A 589 39.89 36.85 26.11
N ASP A 590 38.73 37.45 25.83
CA ASP A 590 38.43 38.80 26.27
C ASP A 590 38.54 38.84 27.79
N SER A 591 39.73 39.20 28.28
CA SER A 591 39.96 39.65 29.63
C SER A 591 39.62 41.15 29.69
N HIS A 592 38.39 41.50 29.29
CA HIS A 592 37.82 42.76 29.72
C HIS A 592 37.44 42.62 31.18
N GLN A 593 38.21 43.30 32.02
CA GLN A 593 38.01 43.48 33.44
C GLN A 593 36.59 43.99 33.73
N ASN A 594 35.66 43.09 34.06
CA ASN A 594 34.54 43.43 34.95
C ASN A 594 35.04 43.28 36.39
N LYS A 595 35.84 44.24 36.86
CA LYS A 595 35.96 44.46 38.31
C LYS A 595 34.68 45.15 38.76
N PRO A 596 33.90 44.59 39.68
CA PRO A 596 32.78 45.32 40.26
C PRO A 596 33.33 46.56 40.98
N LEU A 597 32.81 47.74 40.66
CA LEU A 597 33.13 49.00 41.33
C LEU A 597 32.99 48.81 42.85
N LYS A 598 33.96 49.30 43.62
CA LYS A 598 33.86 49.25 45.08
C LYS A 598 32.67 50.11 45.52
N LYS A 599 31.95 49.65 46.56
CA LYS A 599 30.72 50.28 47.07
C LYS A 599 30.87 51.79 47.35
N GLU A 600 32.08 52.24 47.65
CA GLU A 600 32.43 53.65 47.88
C GLU A 600 32.45 54.47 46.58
N GLU A 601 32.98 53.92 45.48
CA GLU A 601 33.04 54.59 44.17
C GLU A 601 31.63 54.70 43.55
N ALA A 602 30.80 53.69 43.74
CA ALA A 602 29.39 53.72 43.33
C ALA A 602 28.57 54.73 44.15
N ARG A 603 28.92 54.95 45.43
CA ARG A 603 28.26 55.94 46.29
C ARG A 603 28.65 57.37 45.91
N ILE A 604 29.91 57.60 45.53
CA ILE A 604 30.41 58.90 45.06
C ILE A 604 29.71 59.30 43.75
N LEU A 605 29.61 58.37 42.79
CA LEU A 605 28.89 58.59 41.52
C LEU A 605 27.38 58.86 41.73
N TYR A 606 26.75 58.14 42.66
CA TYR A 606 25.34 58.35 43.00
C TYR A 606 25.09 59.70 43.71
N LEU A 607 26.05 60.17 44.52
CA LEU A 607 25.95 61.48 45.18
C LEU A 607 26.24 62.64 44.21
N SER A 608 27.16 62.45 43.25
CA SER A 608 27.44 63.45 42.22
C SER A 608 26.32 63.60 41.20
N GLU A 609 25.57 62.54 40.88
CA GLU A 609 24.39 62.64 40.01
C GLU A 609 23.17 63.26 40.71
N LYS A 610 23.12 63.22 42.05
CA LYS A 610 21.95 63.67 42.82
C LYS A 610 22.09 65.10 43.36
N LEU A 611 23.31 65.60 43.49
CA LEU A 611 23.63 66.99 43.79
C LEU A 611 24.27 67.59 42.53
N GLY A 612 23.44 67.87 41.53
CA GLY A 612 23.88 68.59 40.34
C GLY A 612 24.46 69.95 40.72
N ASP A 613 25.49 70.35 39.98
CA ASP A 613 26.23 71.60 40.08
C ASP A 613 25.42 72.80 40.60
N ASP A 614 25.64 73.13 41.88
CA ASP A 614 25.59 74.49 42.40
C ASP A 614 26.75 74.61 43.41
N ILE A 615 27.94 74.94 42.86
CA ILE A 615 28.83 76.06 43.22
C ILE A 615 29.87 76.21 42.10
#